data_AF-A0A2D6K516-F1
#
_entry.id   AF-A0A2D6K516-F1
#
_cell.length_a   1.000
_cell.length_b   1.000
_cell.length_c   1.000
_cell.angle_alpha   90.00
_cell.angle_beta   90.00
_cell.angle_gamma   90.00
#
_symmetry.space_group_name_H-M   'P 1'
#
loop_
_entity.id
_entity.type
_entity.pdbx_description
1 polymer ?
#
loop_
_entity_poly.entity_id
_entity_poly.type
_entity_poly.pdbx_seq_one_letter_code
_entity_poly.pdbx_strand_id
1 'polypeptide(L)' 'MEENLLIDNTEYLKSGIHIGTKFKTKYMKDFIYKTRPDGLSVMNLKKIDER' A
#
# COMPACT_ATOMS: atom_id res chain seq x y z
N MET A 1 -3.29 14.88 12.47
CA MET A 1 -2.85 15.44 11.19
C MET A 1 -3.68 14.74 10.14
N GLU A 2 -4.56 15.46 9.44
CA GLU A 2 -5.18 14.93 8.23
C GLU A 2 -4.06 14.63 7.25
N GLU A 3 -3.98 13.37 6.84
CA GLU A 3 -3.07 13.00 5.77
C GLU A 3 -3.72 13.46 4.49
N ASN A 4 -3.19 14.56 3.95
CA ASN A 4 -3.59 15.12 2.66
C ASN A 4 -3.17 14.15 1.56
N LEU A 5 -3.93 13.07 1.41
CA LEU A 5 -3.84 12.18 0.28
C LEU A 5 -4.42 12.89 -0.95
N LEU A 6 -3.94 12.55 -2.14
CA LEU A 6 -4.42 13.12 -3.40
C LEU A 6 -5.93 12.87 -3.61
N ILE A 7 -6.43 11.75 -3.09
CA ILE A 7 -7.84 11.35 -3.08
C ILE A 7 -8.18 10.69 -1.74
N ASP A 8 -9.48 10.51 -1.48
CA ASP A 8 -9.93 9.81 -0.27
C ASP A 8 -9.36 8.37 -0.19
N ASN A 9 -8.98 7.96 1.02
CA ASN A 9 -8.55 6.60 1.35
C ASN A 9 -9.55 5.55 0.83
N THR A 10 -10.84 5.83 0.94
CA THR A 10 -11.90 4.93 0.46
C THR A 10 -11.73 4.63 -1.03
N GLU A 11 -11.36 5.63 -1.83
CA GLU A 11 -11.20 5.49 -3.27
C GLU A 11 -9.95 4.67 -3.63
N TYR A 12 -8.85 4.89 -2.89
CA TYR A 12 -7.68 4.01 -2.97
C TYR A 12 -8.01 2.56 -2.62
N LEU A 13 -8.79 2.32 -1.56
CA LEU A 13 -9.17 0.97 -1.16
C LEU A 13 -10.04 0.29 -2.22
N LYS A 14 -11.00 1.00 -2.82
CA LYS A 14 -11.86 0.48 -3.91
C LYS A 14 -11.06 0.08 -5.15
N SER A 15 -10.01 0.84 -5.48
CA SER A 15 -9.12 0.50 -6.62
C SER A 15 -8.31 -0.79 -6.39
N GLY A 16 -8.19 -1.25 -5.14
CA GLY A 16 -7.39 -2.41 -4.77
C GLY A 16 -5.88 -2.16 -4.71
N ILE A 17 -5.40 -0.91 -4.82
CA ILE A 17 -3.97 -0.58 -4.86
C ILE A 17 -3.19 -1.01 -3.60
N HIS A 18 -3.89 -1.16 -2.47
CA HIS A 18 -3.31 -1.65 -1.21
C HIS A 18 -3.00 -3.15 -1.23
N ILE A 19 -3.52 -3.91 -2.19
CA ILE A 19 -3.27 -5.36 -2.33
C ILE A 19 -2.07 -5.58 -3.24
N GLY A 20 -0.98 -6.05 -2.64
CA GLY A 20 0.22 -6.49 -3.33
C GLY A 20 0.20 -7.97 -3.68
N THR A 21 1.36 -8.46 -4.12
CA THR A 21 1.55 -9.87 -4.50
C THR A 21 2.32 -10.65 -3.43
N LYS A 22 2.43 -11.97 -3.61
CA LYS A 22 3.26 -12.84 -2.77
C LYS A 22 4.76 -12.63 -3.00
N PHE A 23 5.12 -12.26 -4.23
CA PHE A 23 6.50 -11.99 -4.60
C PHE A 23 6.87 -10.55 -4.23
N LYS A 24 7.98 -10.38 -3.53
CA LYS A 24 8.49 -9.06 -3.13
C LYS A 24 9.99 -9.01 -3.33
N THR A 25 10.49 -7.86 -3.80
CA THR A 25 11.92 -7.60 -3.93
C THR A 25 12.42 -6.74 -2.76
N LYS A 26 13.74 -6.71 -2.56
CA LYS A 26 14.37 -5.94 -1.47
C LYS A 26 13.98 -4.45 -1.50
N TYR A 27 13.85 -3.89 -2.70
CA TYR A 27 13.50 -2.47 -2.91
C TYR A 27 12.05 -2.13 -2.53
N MET A 28 11.17 -3.13 -2.50
CA MET A 28 9.75 -2.93 -2.15
C MET A 28 9.52 -2.85 -0.64
N LYS A 29 10.52 -3.16 0.19
CA LYS A 29 10.37 -3.20 1.67
C LYS A 29 9.80 -1.90 2.22
N ASP A 30 10.20 -0.78 1.63
CA ASP A 30 9.78 0.56 2.00
C ASP A 30 8.30 0.87 1.69
N PHE A 31 7.72 0.16 0.72
CA PHE A 31 6.34 0.36 0.26
C PHE A 31 5.38 -0.68 0.83
N ILE A 32 5.89 -1.71 1.52
CA ILE A 32 5.07 -2.76 2.13
C ILE A 32 4.75 -2.37 3.57
N TYR A 33 3.47 -2.21 3.88
CA TYR A 33 2.98 -1.97 5.23
C TYR A 33 3.05 -3.23 6.11
N LYS A 34 2.52 -4.36 5.60
CA LYS A 34 2.60 -5.67 6.28
C LYS A 34 2.46 -6.82 5.29
N THR A 35 2.85 -8.02 5.69
CA THR A 35 2.51 -9.26 4.95
C THR A 35 1.37 -9.97 5.67
N ARG A 36 0.32 -10.37 4.93
CA ARG A 36 -0.81 -11.14 5.44
C ARG A 36 -0.42 -12.62 5.67
N PRO A 37 -1.17 -13.38 6.49
CA PRO A 37 -0.93 -14.80 6.71
C PRO A 37 -0.97 -15.67 5.45
N ASP A 38 -1.72 -15.24 4.43
CA ASP A 38 -1.80 -15.89 3.11
C ASP A 38 -0.59 -15.62 2.19
N GLY A 39 0.37 -14.82 2.66
CA GLY A 39 1.57 -14.43 1.96
C GLY A 39 1.43 -13.18 1.08
N LEU A 40 0.24 -12.59 0.97
CA LEU A 40 0.05 -11.35 0.20
C LEU A 40 0.64 -10.15 0.93
N SER A 41 1.33 -9.30 0.18
CA SER A 41 1.84 -8.04 0.71
C SER A 41 0.73 -6.99 0.74
N VAL A 42 0.65 -6.20 1.80
CA VAL A 42 -0.23 -5.02 1.90
C VAL A 42 0.64 -3.80 1.68
N MET A 43 0.27 -2.96 0.72
CA MET A 43 1.01 -1.78 0.34
C MET A 43 0.68 -0.57 1.23
N ASN A 44 1.66 0.29 1.45
CA ASN A 44 1.53 1.52 2.22
C ASN A 44 1.03 2.65 1.31
N LEU A 45 -0.24 3.05 1.48
CA LEU A 45 -0.89 4.09 0.67
C LEU A 45 -0.18 5.44 0.76
N LYS A 46 0.27 5.85 1.96
CA LYS A 46 0.93 7.14 2.18
C LYS A 46 2.20 7.26 1.35
N LYS A 47 3.02 6.20 1.38
CA LYS A 47 4.29 6.13 0.65
C LYS A 47 4.11 6.06 -0.87
N ILE A 48 2.95 5.61 -1.34
CA ILE A 48 2.58 5.60 -2.76
C ILE A 48 2.10 6.99 -3.20
N ASP A 49 1.37 7.68 -2.31
CA ASP A 49 0.78 9.00 -2.54
C ASP A 49 1.78 10.17 -2.41
N GLU A 50 2.87 10.00 -1.65
CA GLU A 50 3.97 10.96 -1.44
C GLU A 50 4.73 11.45 -2.71
N ARG A 51 4.25 11.09 -3.90
CA ARG A 51 5.00 11.20 -5.16
C ARG A 51 4.71 12.45 -5.98
#